data_AF-A0A934WN78-F1
#
_entry.id   AF-A0A934WN78-F1
#
_cell.length_a   1.000
_cell.length_b   1.000
_cell.length_c   1.000
_cell.angle_alpha   90.00
_cell.angle_beta   90.00
_cell.angle_gamma   90.00
#
_symmetry.space_group_name_H-M   'P 1'
#
loop_
_entity.id
_entity.type
_entity.pdbx_description
1 polymer ?
#
loop_
_entity_poly.entity_id
_entity_poly.type
_entity_poly.pdbx_seq_one_letter_code
_entity_poly.pdbx_strand_id
1 'polypeptide(L)'
;MAIDHRPPAGERHGWSNFSRAVHAVPPSVLQGLMAAALLCVLLPVIAKALHPASWFAAPQRVAAPLAEAADLPRSHCERCGVVMGIRALDLVAGAPASYEFTVRLHDGSLRTSTTAGKASWRVGDNILLVGGPAGL
;
A
#
# COMPACT_ATOMS: atom_id res chain seq x y z
N MET A 1 31.03 -9.05 -53.44
CA MET A 1 29.58 -8.81 -53.59
C MET A 1 29.02 -8.57 -52.20
N ALA A 2 28.65 -7.33 -51.89
CA ALA A 2 28.03 -6.96 -50.61
C ALA A 2 26.63 -6.41 -50.94
N ILE A 3 25.60 -7.01 -50.34
CA ILE A 3 24.20 -6.63 -50.52
C ILE A 3 23.88 -5.60 -49.45
N ASP A 4 23.65 -4.35 -49.86
CA ASP A 4 23.28 -3.23 -48.99
C ASP A 4 21.77 -3.29 -48.70
N HIS A 5 21.42 -3.60 -47.45
CA HIS A 5 20.04 -3.58 -46.96
C HIS A 5 19.73 -2.23 -46.30
N ARG A 6 19.35 -1.25 -47.12
CA ARG A 6 18.74 -0.01 -46.61
C ARG A 6 17.25 -0.25 -46.29
N PRO A 7 16.79 -0.05 -45.04
CA PRO A 7 15.37 -0.11 -44.73
C PRO A 7 14.63 1.07 -45.39
N PRO A 8 13.39 0.87 -45.85
CA PRO A 8 12.60 1.93 -46.47
C PRO A 8 12.31 3.04 -45.46
N ALA A 9 12.52 4.29 -45.90
CA ALA A 9 12.23 5.48 -45.12
C ALA A 9 10.76 5.46 -44.66
N GLY A 10 10.57 5.46 -43.34
CA GLY A 10 9.26 5.30 -42.71
C GLY A 10 8.22 6.30 -43.22
N GLU A 11 7.10 5.74 -43.68
CA GLU A 11 5.88 6.46 -44.00
C GLU A 11 5.35 7.21 -42.76
N ARG A 12 5.51 8.52 -42.75
CA ARG A 12 4.88 9.43 -41.78
C ARG A 12 3.41 9.71 -42.14
N HIS A 13 2.65 8.69 -42.55
CA HIS A 13 1.26 8.84 -43.03
C HIS A 13 0.19 8.89 -41.92
N GLY A 14 0.57 8.76 -40.65
CA GLY A 14 -0.40 8.66 -39.55
C GLY A 14 -1.03 9.99 -39.08
N TRP A 15 -0.34 11.13 -39.22
CA TRP A 15 -0.73 12.36 -38.52
C TRP A 15 -1.58 13.34 -39.34
N SER A 16 -1.45 13.37 -40.65
CA SER A 16 -2.21 14.29 -41.52
C SER A 16 -3.71 13.94 -41.61
N ASN A 17 -4.06 12.67 -41.41
CA ASN A 17 -5.45 12.23 -41.35
C ASN A 17 -6.13 12.61 -40.03
N PHE A 18 -5.35 12.73 -38.95
CA PHE A 18 -5.89 13.03 -37.63
C PHE A 18 -6.39 14.48 -37.53
N SER A 19 -5.62 15.46 -38.02
CA SER A 19 -6.04 16.87 -37.98
C SER A 19 -7.33 17.11 -38.77
N ARG A 20 -7.47 16.46 -39.93
CA ARG A 20 -8.67 16.56 -40.76
C ARG A 20 -9.88 15.91 -40.09
N ALA A 21 -9.69 14.81 -39.36
CA ALA A 21 -10.74 14.17 -38.58
C ALA A 21 -11.19 15.04 -37.38
N VAL A 22 -10.28 15.74 -36.71
CA VAL A 22 -10.61 16.64 -35.60
C VAL A 22 -11.48 17.82 -36.04
N HIS A 23 -11.29 18.33 -37.26
CA HIS A 23 -12.14 19.40 -37.81
C HIS A 23 -13.55 18.95 -38.21
N ALA A 24 -13.80 17.64 -38.33
CA ALA A 24 -15.12 17.09 -38.62
C ALA A 24 -15.97 16.88 -37.35
N VAL A 25 -15.38 17.05 -36.16
CA VAL A 25 -16.08 16.86 -34.90
C VAL A 25 -16.92 18.11 -34.58
N PRO A 26 -18.23 17.99 -34.36
CA PRO A 26 -19.06 19.12 -33.98
C PRO A 26 -18.61 19.69 -32.62
N PRO A 27 -18.66 21.02 -32.43
CA PRO A 27 -18.09 21.70 -31.26
C PRO A 27 -18.69 21.21 -29.93
N SER A 28 -19.94 20.75 -29.94
CA SER A 28 -20.63 20.19 -28.77
C SER A 28 -20.02 18.87 -28.28
N VAL A 29 -19.49 18.03 -29.17
CA VAL A 29 -18.81 16.78 -28.78
C VAL A 29 -17.46 17.08 -28.13
N LEU A 30 -16.73 18.06 -28.67
CA LEU A 30 -15.46 18.51 -28.08
C LEU A 30 -15.67 19.12 -26.69
N GLN A 31 -16.71 19.94 -26.53
CA GLN A 31 -17.09 20.50 -25.23
C GLN A 31 -17.48 19.40 -24.23
N GLY A 32 -18.23 18.38 -24.65
CA GLY A 32 -18.58 17.24 -23.82
C GLY A 32 -17.36 16.45 -23.33
N LEU A 33 -16.41 16.18 -24.23
CA LEU A 33 -15.15 15.48 -23.89
C LEU A 33 -14.29 16.30 -22.92
N MET A 34 -14.17 17.61 -23.13
CA MET A 34 -13.44 18.50 -22.23
C MET A 34 -14.08 18.55 -20.84
N ALA A 35 -15.41 18.64 -20.76
CA ALA A 35 -16.13 18.63 -19.49
C ALA A 35 -15.96 17.29 -18.74
N ALA A 36 -16.03 16.16 -19.45
CA ALA A 36 -15.80 14.84 -18.86
C ALA A 36 -14.36 14.68 -18.35
N ALA A 37 -13.36 15.13 -19.10
CA ALA A 37 -11.96 15.11 -18.68
C ALA A 37 -11.72 15.96 -17.42
N LEU A 38 -12.29 17.17 -17.36
CA LEU A 38 -12.25 18.03 -16.18
C LEU A 38 -12.90 17.35 -14.97
N LEU A 39 -14.05 16.70 -15.15
CA LEU A 39 -14.73 15.96 -14.08
C LEU A 39 -13.87 14.82 -13.53
N CYS A 40 -13.24 14.04 -14.41
CA CYS A 40 -12.34 12.93 -14.02
C CYS A 40 -11.11 13.40 -13.23
N VAL A 41 -10.56 14.58 -13.55
CA VAL A 41 -9.41 15.15 -12.81
C VAL A 41 -9.83 15.73 -11.45
N LEU A 42 -11.04 16.30 -11.35
CA LEU A 42 -11.51 16.95 -10.12
C LEU A 42 -12.12 15.98 -9.09
N LEU A 43 -12.75 14.88 -9.53
CA LEU A 43 -13.34 13.84 -8.67
C LEU A 43 -12.42 13.34 -7.53
N PRO A 44 -11.13 12.99 -7.75
CA PRO A 44 -10.27 12.50 -6.68
C PRO A 44 -9.92 13.56 -5.63
N VAL A 45 -9.95 14.85 -5.97
CA VAL A 45 -9.70 15.94 -5.02
C VAL A 45 -10.89 16.12 -4.08
N ILE A 46 -12.11 16.09 -4.63
CA ILE A 46 -13.36 16.19 -3.87
C ILE A 46 -13.52 14.96 -2.97
N ALA A 47 -13.19 13.76 -3.45
CA ALA A 47 -13.21 12.55 -2.66
C ALA A 47 -12.30 12.64 -1.42
N LYS A 48 -11.14 13.33 -1.49
CA LYS A 48 -10.28 13.53 -0.32
C LYS A 48 -10.78 14.58 0.66
N ALA A 49 -11.55 15.58 0.20
CA ALA A 49 -12.14 16.58 1.08
C ALA A 49 -13.35 16.06 1.87
N LEU A 50 -14.07 15.07 1.32
CA LEU A 50 -15.25 14.47 1.95
C LEU A 50 -14.99 13.22 2.77
N HIS A 51 -13.75 12.75 2.89
CA HIS A 51 -13.37 11.83 3.96
C HIS A 51 -12.91 12.67 5.14
N PRO A 52 -13.80 13.09 6.08
CA PRO A 52 -13.31 13.46 7.39
C PRO A 52 -12.48 12.27 7.83
N ALA A 53 -11.23 12.54 8.22
CA ALA A 53 -10.41 11.54 8.86
C ALA A 53 -11.23 10.97 10.01
N SER A 54 -11.87 9.82 9.78
CA SER A 54 -12.37 8.93 10.81
C SER A 54 -11.14 8.30 11.44
N TRP A 55 -10.33 9.17 12.05
CA TRP A 55 -9.80 8.93 13.38
C TRP A 55 -10.98 8.33 14.14
N PHE A 56 -11.02 7.00 14.15
CA PHE A 56 -11.64 6.31 15.23
C PHE A 56 -10.94 6.89 16.46
N ALA A 57 -11.62 7.82 17.13
CA ALA A 57 -11.36 8.10 18.51
C ALA A 57 -11.28 6.71 19.15
N ALA A 58 -10.08 6.34 19.56
CA ALA A 58 -9.89 5.13 20.34
C ALA A 58 -10.98 5.17 21.43
N PRO A 59 -11.80 4.13 21.59
CA PRO A 59 -12.84 4.14 22.61
C PRO A 59 -12.17 4.58 23.90
N GLN A 60 -12.66 5.68 24.50
CA GLN A 60 -12.23 6.06 25.83
C GLN A 60 -12.51 4.85 26.70
N ARG A 61 -11.46 4.08 27.01
CA ARG A 61 -11.50 3.09 28.07
C ARG A 61 -11.77 3.91 29.32
N VAL A 62 -13.05 4.04 29.67
CA VAL A 62 -13.45 4.28 31.04
C VAL A 62 -12.74 3.17 31.80
N ALA A 63 -11.73 3.56 32.56
CA ALA A 63 -11.05 2.64 33.45
C ALA A 63 -12.10 2.19 34.46
N ALA A 64 -12.80 1.10 34.14
CA ALA A 64 -13.42 0.29 35.16
C ALA A 64 -12.28 -0.03 36.14
N PRO A 65 -12.46 0.20 37.45
CA PRO A 65 -11.49 -0.27 38.44
C PRO A 65 -11.34 -1.76 38.16
N LEU A 66 -10.16 -2.12 37.67
CA LEU A 66 -9.81 -3.50 37.37
C LEU A 66 -9.85 -4.17 38.74
N ALA A 67 -10.94 -4.90 39.02
CA ALA A 67 -10.93 -5.86 40.10
C ALA A 67 -9.66 -6.67 39.88
N GLU A 68 -8.76 -6.61 40.86
CA GLU A 68 -7.43 -7.18 40.86
C GLU A 68 -7.55 -8.59 40.28
N ALA A 69 -7.24 -8.70 38.98
CA ALA A 69 -7.33 -9.96 38.28
C ALA A 69 -6.26 -10.80 38.94
N ALA A 70 -6.71 -11.74 39.77
CA ALA A 70 -5.86 -12.70 40.45
C ALA A 70 -4.75 -13.10 39.50
N ASP A 71 -3.51 -12.95 39.96
CA ASP A 71 -2.27 -13.19 39.25
C ASP A 71 -2.26 -14.65 38.76
N LEU A 72 -2.95 -14.89 37.65
CA LEU A 72 -2.95 -16.17 36.97
C LEU A 72 -1.49 -16.39 36.61
N PRO A 73 -0.89 -17.54 37.00
CA PRO A 73 0.49 -17.84 36.67
C PRO A 73 0.63 -17.63 35.17
N ARG A 74 1.36 -16.57 34.78
CA ARG A 74 1.53 -16.17 33.39
C ARG A 74 2.09 -17.38 32.68
N SER A 75 1.21 -18.12 31.99
CA SER A 75 1.60 -19.26 31.20
C SER A 75 2.65 -18.73 30.24
N HIS A 76 3.83 -19.33 30.31
CA HIS A 76 4.99 -18.89 29.56
C HIS A 76 4.60 -18.75 28.09
N CYS A 77 4.51 -17.50 27.62
CA CYS A 77 4.04 -17.22 26.28
C CYS A 77 5.19 -17.50 25.31
N GLU A 78 5.20 -18.70 24.75
CA GLU A 78 6.25 -19.16 23.81
C GLU A 78 6.37 -18.29 22.56
N ARG A 79 5.31 -17.53 22.23
CA ARG A 79 5.25 -16.67 21.03
C ARG A 79 5.32 -15.18 21.35
N CYS A 80 5.62 -14.83 22.60
CA CYS A 80 5.84 -13.46 23.00
C CYS A 80 7.31 -13.10 22.81
N GLY A 81 7.56 -11.88 22.37
CA GLY A 81 8.91 -11.40 22.18
C GLY A 81 8.98 -9.89 21.99
N VAL A 82 10.20 -9.40 21.79
CA VAL A 82 10.52 -7.98 21.60
C VAL A 82 10.94 -7.74 20.16
N VAL A 83 10.39 -6.69 19.54
CA VAL A 83 10.79 -6.30 18.19
C VAL A 83 12.23 -5.77 18.22
N MET A 84 13.12 -6.44 17.49
CA MET A 84 14.54 -6.07 17.38
C MET A 84 14.82 -5.17 16.17
N GLY A 85 14.06 -5.36 15.09
CA GLY A 85 14.31 -4.67 13.82
C GLY A 85 13.09 -4.66 12.93
N ILE A 86 12.97 -3.61 12.13
CA ILE A 86 11.90 -3.42 11.15
C ILE A 86 12.56 -2.89 9.87
N ARG A 87 12.30 -3.52 8.73
CA ARG A 87 12.72 -3.04 7.41
C ARG A 87 11.55 -3.00 6.45
N ALA A 88 11.49 -1.94 5.64
CA ALA A 88 10.59 -1.92 4.50
C ALA A 88 11.11 -2.90 3.43
N LEU A 89 10.20 -3.58 2.77
CA LEU A 89 10.52 -4.41 1.61
C LEU A 89 10.23 -3.61 0.34
N ASP A 90 11.20 -3.53 -0.56
CA ASP A 90 11.01 -2.96 -1.87
C ASP A 90 10.11 -3.89 -2.69
N LEU A 91 8.89 -3.43 -2.94
CA LEU A 91 7.94 -4.16 -3.76
C LEU A 91 7.85 -3.56 -5.16
N VAL A 92 7.45 -4.41 -6.10
CA VAL A 92 7.17 -4.02 -7.50
C VAL A 92 6.14 -2.89 -7.53
N ALA A 93 6.30 -1.95 -8.47
CA ALA A 93 5.41 -0.81 -8.66
C ALA A 93 3.93 -1.26 -8.72
N GLY A 94 3.11 -0.71 -7.81
CA GLY A 94 1.68 -1.02 -7.69
C GLY A 94 1.30 -2.01 -6.58
N ALA A 95 2.27 -2.61 -5.88
CA ALA A 95 1.99 -3.48 -4.73
C ALA A 95 1.83 -2.69 -3.41
N PRO A 96 1.03 -3.18 -2.44
CA PRO A 96 0.87 -2.53 -1.14
C PRO A 96 2.14 -2.67 -0.31
N ALA A 97 2.62 -1.58 0.31
CA ALA A 97 3.83 -1.58 1.13
C ALA A 97 3.86 -2.74 2.13
N SER A 98 4.94 -3.53 2.12
CA SER A 98 5.16 -4.61 3.08
C SER A 98 6.40 -4.34 3.93
N TYR A 99 6.36 -4.89 5.13
CA TYR A 99 7.43 -4.75 6.11
C TYR A 99 7.84 -6.12 6.60
N GLU A 100 9.13 -6.31 6.77
CA GLU A 100 9.69 -7.44 7.47
C GLU A 100 10.16 -6.97 8.85
N PHE A 101 9.86 -7.75 9.87
CA PHE A 101 10.28 -7.46 11.23
C PHE A 101 10.87 -8.70 11.88
N THR A 102 11.89 -8.47 12.71
CA THR A 102 12.57 -9.50 13.49
C THR A 102 12.19 -9.34 14.95
N VAL A 103 11.78 -10.43 15.57
CA VAL A 103 11.37 -10.52 16.97
C VAL A 103 12.34 -11.42 17.70
N ARG A 104 12.84 -10.97 18.84
CA ARG A 104 13.54 -11.84 19.79
C ARG A 104 12.51 -12.42 20.76
N LEU A 105 12.30 -13.72 20.67
CA LEU A 105 11.41 -14.45 21.57
C LEU A 105 12.05 -14.59 22.95
N HIS A 106 11.25 -14.97 23.94
CA HIS A 106 11.72 -15.10 25.33
C HIS A 106 12.82 -16.18 25.48
N ASP A 107 12.75 -17.26 24.71
CA ASP A 107 13.79 -18.30 24.66
C ASP A 107 15.11 -17.82 24.04
N GLY A 108 15.17 -16.57 23.59
CA GLY A 108 16.33 -15.95 22.96
C GLY A 108 16.42 -16.20 21.46
N SER A 109 15.56 -17.05 20.89
CA SER A 109 15.51 -17.27 19.46
C SER A 109 15.04 -16.02 18.71
N LEU A 110 15.50 -15.89 17.47
CA LEU A 110 15.09 -14.80 16.58
C LEU A 110 14.11 -15.35 15.56
N ARG A 111 13.00 -14.64 15.38
CA ARG A 111 11.97 -14.98 14.39
C ARG A 111 11.69 -13.79 13.50
N THR A 112 11.73 -14.03 12.20
CA THR A 112 11.42 -13.04 11.18
C THR A 112 10.02 -13.29 10.63
N SER A 113 9.23 -12.23 10.50
CA SER A 113 7.86 -12.26 9.99
C SER A 113 7.62 -11.09 9.05
N THR A 114 6.70 -11.25 8.11
CA THR A 114 6.28 -10.20 7.18
C THR A 114 4.85 -9.78 7.47
N THR A 115 4.55 -8.49 7.30
CA THR A 115 3.19 -7.98 7.35
C THR A 115 2.91 -7.05 6.17
N ALA A 116 1.66 -7.07 5.71
CA ALA A 116 1.17 -6.11 4.73
C ALA A 116 0.68 -4.85 5.46
N GLY A 117 1.06 -3.69 4.93
CA GLY A 117 0.70 -2.41 5.51
C GLY A 117 1.61 -2.00 6.69
N LYS A 118 1.46 -0.73 7.09
CA LYS A 118 2.26 -0.15 8.16
C LYS A 118 1.80 -0.69 9.50
N ALA A 119 2.65 -1.47 10.16
CA ALA A 119 2.40 -1.86 11.52
C ALA A 119 2.55 -0.69 12.50
N SER A 120 1.82 -0.73 13.61
CA SER A 120 1.88 0.27 14.68
C SER A 120 3.03 0.06 15.67
N TRP A 121 3.75 -1.07 15.58
CA TRP A 121 4.84 -1.43 16.49
C TRP A 121 6.18 -0.80 16.12
N ARG A 122 7.03 -0.60 17.13
CA ARG A 122 8.39 -0.04 17.06
C ARG A 122 9.40 -1.04 17.61
N VAL A 123 10.68 -0.80 17.32
CA VAL A 123 11.78 -1.54 17.96
C VAL A 123 11.71 -1.32 19.48
N GLY A 124 11.76 -2.42 20.24
CA GLY A 124 11.58 -2.43 21.70
C GLY A 124 10.15 -2.78 22.16
N ASP A 125 9.16 -2.78 21.27
CA ASP A 125 7.78 -3.14 21.64
C ASP A 125 7.65 -4.64 21.91
N ASN A 126 6.87 -4.97 22.94
CA ASN A 126 6.46 -6.34 23.24
C ASN A 126 5.30 -6.74 22.34
N ILE A 127 5.44 -7.84 21.62
CA ILE A 127 4.40 -8.34 20.71
C ILE A 127 4.11 -9.82 20.95
N LEU A 128 2.88 -10.22 20.60
CA LEU A 128 2.45 -11.61 20.51
C LEU A 128 2.38 -11.99 19.03
N LEU A 129 3.14 -13.00 18.61
CA LEU A 129 3.04 -13.53 17.27
C LEU A 129 1.81 -14.44 17.15
N VAL A 130 0.80 -13.97 16.40
CA VAL A 130 -0.42 -14.72 16.10
C VAL A 130 -0.34 -15.28 14.69
N GLY A 131 -0.24 -16.62 14.58
CA GLY A 131 -0.20 -17.33 13.30
C GLY A 131 1.22 -17.52 12.72
N GLY A 132 1.37 -18.58 11.92
CA GLY A 132 2.62 -19.03 11.30
C GLY A 132 3.07 -20.41 11.82
N PRO A 133 3.59 -21.31 10.96
CA PRO A 133 4.12 -22.60 11.40
C PRO A 133 5.29 -22.39 12.38
N ALA A 134 5.34 -23.18 13.44
CA ALA A 134 6.48 -23.23 14.32
C ALA A 134 7.59 -24.02 13.62
N GLY A 135 8.43 -23.33 12.85
CA GLY A 135 9.61 -23.92 12.21
C GLY A 135 9.36 -24.51 10.83
N LEU A 136 10.27 -24.17 9.92
CA LEU A 136 10.83 -25.05 8.90
C LEU A 136 12.34 -24.86 8.95
#